data_AF-A0A9E4CX08-F1
#
_entry.id   AF-A0A9E4CX08-F1
#
_cell.length_a   1.000
_cell.length_b   1.000
_cell.length_c   1.000
_cell.angle_alpha   90.00
_cell.angle_beta   90.00
_cell.angle_gamma   90.00
#
_symmetry.space_group_name_H-M   'P 1'
#
loop_
_entity.id
_entity.type
_entity.pdbx_description
1 polymer ?
#
loop_
_entity_poly.entity_id
_entity_poly.type
_entity_poly.pdbx_seq_one_letter_code
_entity_poly.pdbx_strand_id
1 'polypeptide(L)'
;MRRRSLGVALTVAALAFGLSAPQTTNSASAQSLEQQRDQVRAERARVAAQIDTSKASLNEIDDALQLIEENLRTQEAALSRIEGEVAQAESDIKSAEAAIVRLDKEIGILRDEMRRRAVAAYVSPASDDVLSVLQTNDFTTAATRKFYIELRSQGDADVSDRLEGATDDIGHQRELAKEAREIAEAKRVEQAERTAAVDAARADQQRLSDAMQETIDSQIARSLDLAATDRELSAKIAEQQAALAARLAAEKAAREEAARRRAQSSGGRGAPLPPLSGGGGSSSGNGGVAVCSVPNISGGVNCQIKDRVTNMINAARADGVNLTGSGYRDASRQIQLRQSHCGSSYYAIYQMSASSCRPPTAKPGSSQHEIGLAIDFSNCGRGSASFAWLKANAASHGFYNLPSESWHWSTSGR
;
A
#
# COMPACT_ATOMS: atom_id res chain seq x y z
N MET A 1 -41.47 -15.20 -5.58
CA MET A 1 -40.99 -14.62 -6.86
C MET A 1 -39.53 -15.01 -7.03
N ARG A 2 -39.22 -15.76 -8.09
CA ARG A 2 -37.95 -16.50 -8.28
C ARG A 2 -36.84 -15.58 -8.79
N ARG A 3 -35.67 -15.69 -8.14
CA ARG A 3 -34.38 -15.11 -8.54
C ARG A 3 -33.96 -15.64 -9.92
N ARG A 4 -33.51 -14.75 -10.81
CA ARG A 4 -32.84 -15.10 -12.07
C ARG A 4 -31.36 -14.74 -11.95
N SER A 5 -30.54 -15.77 -11.83
CA SER A 5 -29.09 -15.73 -11.97
C SER A 5 -28.75 -15.74 -13.45
N LEU A 6 -28.13 -14.69 -13.97
CA LEU A 6 -27.58 -14.64 -15.33
C LEU A 6 -26.12 -15.11 -15.25
N GLY A 7 -25.89 -16.38 -15.56
CA GLY A 7 -24.56 -16.90 -15.87
C GLY A 7 -24.23 -16.58 -17.34
N VAL A 8 -23.16 -15.84 -17.58
CA VAL A 8 -22.62 -15.61 -18.92
C VAL A 8 -21.69 -16.78 -19.24
N ALA A 9 -22.10 -17.61 -20.19
CA ALA A 9 -21.30 -18.70 -20.74
C ALA A 9 -20.41 -18.17 -21.86
N LEU A 10 -19.09 -18.27 -21.71
CA LEU A 10 -18.09 -17.99 -22.73
C LEU A 10 -17.75 -19.29 -23.46
N THR A 11 -18.11 -19.38 -24.73
CA THR A 11 -17.84 -20.51 -25.63
C THR A 11 -16.44 -20.36 -26.24
N VAL A 12 -15.57 -21.35 -25.99
CA VAL A 12 -14.27 -21.48 -26.65
C VAL A 12 -14.45 -22.36 -27.88
N ALA A 13 -14.30 -21.78 -29.07
CA ALA A 13 -14.23 -22.54 -30.32
C ALA A 13 -12.76 -22.85 -30.64
N ALA A 14 -12.38 -24.12 -30.51
CA ALA A 14 -11.10 -24.63 -30.97
C ALA A 14 -11.20 -24.98 -32.46
N LEU A 15 -10.33 -24.41 -33.29
CA LEU A 15 -10.14 -24.79 -34.69
C LEU A 15 -8.65 -25.02 -34.94
N ALA A 16 -8.30 -26.30 -35.08
CA ALA A 16 -7.00 -26.76 -35.50
C ALA A 16 -6.94 -26.83 -37.03
N PHE A 17 -5.94 -26.19 -37.64
CA PHE A 17 -5.46 -26.52 -38.98
C PHE A 17 -3.94 -26.36 -39.00
N GLY A 18 -3.25 -27.46 -39.27
CA GLY A 18 -1.82 -27.49 -39.53
C GLY A 18 -1.52 -27.18 -41.00
N LEU A 19 -0.63 -26.23 -41.24
CA LEU A 19 0.12 -26.07 -42.48
C LEU A 19 1.52 -25.57 -42.14
N SER A 20 2.53 -26.32 -42.57
CA SER A 20 3.96 -26.01 -42.41
C SER A 20 4.36 -24.85 -43.33
N ALA A 21 4.81 -23.73 -42.74
CA ALA A 21 5.34 -22.55 -43.41
C ALA A 21 6.64 -22.06 -42.72
N PRO A 22 7.55 -21.36 -43.43
CA PRO A 22 8.94 -21.17 -43.02
C PRO A 22 9.10 -20.22 -41.82
N GLN A 23 10.02 -20.59 -40.93
CA GLN A 23 10.30 -19.98 -39.63
C GLN A 23 11.02 -18.63 -39.74
N THR A 24 10.33 -17.58 -40.18
CA THR A 24 10.81 -16.19 -40.10
C THR A 24 9.62 -15.27 -39.84
N THR A 25 9.06 -15.26 -38.62
CA THR A 25 8.09 -14.23 -38.10
C THR A 25 7.57 -14.53 -36.67
N ASN A 26 8.36 -15.14 -35.78
CA ASN A 26 7.89 -15.45 -34.42
C ASN A 26 8.01 -14.31 -33.41
N SER A 27 8.91 -13.34 -33.61
CA SER A 27 9.15 -12.29 -32.60
C SER A 27 8.11 -11.16 -32.63
N ALA A 28 7.73 -10.70 -33.83
CA ALA A 28 6.72 -9.65 -34.00
C ALA A 28 5.30 -10.15 -33.62
N SER A 29 4.99 -11.42 -33.90
CA SER A 29 3.74 -12.06 -33.48
C SER A 29 3.69 -12.27 -31.97
N ALA A 30 4.79 -12.69 -31.33
CA ALA A 30 4.89 -12.80 -29.88
C ALA A 30 4.75 -11.44 -29.16
N GLN A 31 5.42 -10.38 -29.64
CA GLN A 31 5.28 -9.02 -29.09
C GLN A 31 3.84 -8.51 -29.19
N SER A 32 3.14 -8.80 -30.30
CA SER A 32 1.73 -8.42 -30.46
C SER A 32 0.80 -9.14 -29.48
N LEU A 33 1.10 -10.40 -29.13
CA LEU A 33 0.32 -11.19 -28.17
C LEU A 33 0.56 -10.72 -26.73
N GLU A 34 1.79 -10.32 -26.39
CA GLU A 34 2.10 -9.72 -25.09
C GLU A 34 1.36 -8.39 -24.89
N GLN A 35 1.35 -7.52 -25.91
CA GLN A 35 0.58 -6.29 -25.88
C GLN A 35 -0.93 -6.54 -25.70
N GLN A 36 -1.49 -7.52 -26.42
CA GLN A 36 -2.90 -7.90 -26.25
C GLN A 36 -3.19 -8.42 -24.84
N ARG A 37 -2.30 -9.24 -24.28
CA ARG A 37 -2.43 -9.73 -22.90
C ARG A 37 -2.39 -8.59 -21.88
N ASP A 38 -1.51 -7.62 -22.08
CA ASP A 38 -1.37 -6.47 -21.20
C ASP A 38 -2.60 -5.55 -21.29
N GLN A 39 -3.17 -5.38 -22.49
CA GLN A 39 -4.45 -4.67 -22.69
C GLN A 39 -5.60 -5.36 -21.94
N VAL A 40 -5.73 -6.68 -22.07
CA VAL A 40 -6.76 -7.46 -21.35
C VAL A 40 -6.57 -7.33 -19.84
N ARG A 41 -5.33 -7.37 -19.33
CA ARG A 41 -5.04 -7.19 -17.91
C ARG A 41 -5.44 -5.78 -17.43
N ALA A 42 -5.10 -4.75 -18.20
CA ALA A 42 -5.46 -3.37 -17.89
C ALA A 42 -6.98 -3.17 -17.89
N GLU A 43 -7.70 -3.74 -18.86
CA GLU A 43 -9.16 -3.67 -18.91
C GLU A 43 -9.80 -4.38 -17.72
N ARG A 44 -9.32 -5.57 -17.36
CA ARG A 44 -9.79 -6.31 -16.17
C ARG A 44 -9.58 -5.50 -14.88
N ALA A 45 -8.40 -4.90 -14.70
CA ALA A 45 -8.13 -4.02 -13.56
C ALA A 45 -9.04 -2.79 -13.56
N ARG A 46 -9.30 -2.20 -14.73
CA ARG A 46 -10.20 -1.06 -14.87
C ARG A 46 -11.65 -1.37 -14.49
N VAL A 47 -12.13 -2.55 -14.86
CA VAL A 47 -13.45 -3.05 -14.47
C VAL A 47 -13.48 -3.34 -12.96
N ALA A 48 -12.43 -3.94 -12.39
CA ALA A 48 -12.31 -4.16 -10.96
C ALA A 48 -12.32 -2.84 -10.16
N ALA A 49 -11.69 -1.78 -10.69
CA ALA A 49 -11.71 -0.45 -10.10
C ALA A 49 -13.10 0.24 -10.11
N GLN A 50 -14.08 -0.32 -10.84
CA GLN A 50 -15.45 0.18 -10.93
C GLN A 50 -16.44 -0.68 -10.13
N ILE A 51 -15.96 -1.62 -9.30
CA ILE A 51 -16.82 -2.45 -8.47
C ILE A 51 -17.67 -1.61 -7.51
N ASP A 52 -18.94 -1.95 -7.35
CA ASP A 52 -19.83 -1.31 -6.39
C ASP A 52 -19.49 -1.78 -4.97
N THR A 53 -18.66 -1.02 -4.28
CA THR A 53 -18.15 -1.30 -2.93
C THR A 53 -19.26 -1.37 -1.87
N SER A 54 -20.44 -0.78 -2.13
CA SER A 54 -21.58 -0.85 -1.22
C SER A 54 -22.32 -2.20 -1.27
N LYS A 55 -22.15 -2.95 -2.37
CA LYS A 55 -22.79 -4.24 -2.62
C LYS A 55 -21.81 -5.41 -2.63
N ALA A 56 -20.55 -5.15 -2.94
CA ALA A 56 -19.51 -6.17 -3.01
C ALA A 56 -19.22 -6.77 -1.64
N SER A 57 -18.93 -8.07 -1.63
CA SER A 57 -18.37 -8.76 -0.47
C SER A 57 -16.90 -8.37 -0.25
N LEU A 58 -16.40 -8.60 0.97
CA LEU A 58 -14.99 -8.34 1.28
C LEU A 58 -14.02 -9.14 0.40
N ASN A 59 -14.40 -10.36 -0.01
CA ASN A 59 -13.59 -11.18 -0.90
C ASN A 59 -13.55 -10.59 -2.32
N GLU A 60 -14.68 -10.10 -2.84
CA GLU A 60 -14.72 -9.45 -4.16
C GLU A 60 -13.90 -8.14 -4.19
N ILE A 61 -13.87 -7.41 -3.07
CA ILE A 61 -13.02 -6.23 -2.91
C ILE A 61 -11.53 -6.63 -2.85
N ASP A 62 -11.19 -7.69 -2.13
CA ASP A 62 -9.80 -8.20 -2.06
C ASP A 62 -9.31 -8.69 -3.43
N ASP A 63 -10.14 -9.46 -4.15
CA ASP A 63 -9.85 -9.90 -5.53
C ASP A 63 -9.65 -8.71 -6.48
N ALA A 64 -10.48 -7.66 -6.34
CA ALA A 64 -10.36 -6.44 -7.12
C ALA A 64 -9.05 -5.69 -6.82
N LEU A 65 -8.67 -5.57 -5.55
CA LEU A 65 -7.39 -4.97 -5.12
C LEU A 65 -6.20 -5.74 -5.69
N GLN A 66 -6.19 -7.07 -5.55
CA GLN A 66 -5.12 -7.91 -6.08
C GLN A 66 -4.96 -7.75 -7.59
N LEU A 67 -6.07 -7.73 -8.34
CA LEU A 67 -6.04 -7.57 -9.80
C LEU A 67 -5.48 -6.20 -10.23
N ILE A 68 -5.85 -5.13 -9.52
CA ILE A 68 -5.33 -3.79 -9.77
C ILE A 68 -3.84 -3.70 -9.43
N GLU A 69 -3.42 -4.26 -8.29
CA GLU A 69 -2.01 -4.29 -7.88
C GLU A 69 -1.13 -5.13 -8.83
N GLU A 70 -1.65 -6.25 -9.33
CA GLU A 70 -0.97 -7.05 -10.36
C GLU A 70 -0.82 -6.30 -11.66
N ASN A 71 -1.86 -5.58 -12.10
CA ASN A 71 -1.76 -4.73 -13.29
C ASN A 71 -0.74 -3.60 -13.07
N LEU A 72 -0.79 -2.88 -11.94
CA LEU A 72 0.16 -1.81 -11.64
C LEU A 72 1.61 -2.32 -11.66
N ARG A 73 1.91 -3.42 -10.95
CA ARG A 73 3.25 -4.03 -10.96
C ARG A 73 3.70 -4.45 -12.36
N THR A 74 2.76 -4.92 -13.19
CA THR A 74 3.05 -5.26 -14.59
C THR A 74 3.46 -4.02 -15.38
N GLN A 75 2.68 -2.93 -15.30
CA GLN A 75 2.96 -1.71 -16.04
C GLN A 75 4.26 -1.05 -15.55
N GLU A 76 4.53 -1.05 -14.25
CA GLU A 76 5.79 -0.55 -13.67
C GLU A 76 7.00 -1.37 -14.15
N ALA A 77 6.89 -2.70 -14.19
CA ALA A 77 7.94 -3.55 -14.74
C ALA A 77 8.15 -3.33 -16.25
N ALA A 78 7.09 -3.07 -17.01
CA ALA A 78 7.20 -2.72 -18.43
C ALA A 78 7.86 -1.36 -18.64
N LEU A 79 7.51 -0.35 -17.83
CA LEU A 79 8.15 0.96 -17.83
C LEU A 79 9.64 0.86 -17.49
N SER A 80 10.00 0.08 -16.47
CA SER A 80 11.40 -0.10 -16.10
C SER A 80 12.23 -0.78 -17.20
N ARG A 81 11.65 -1.73 -17.95
CA ARG A 81 12.33 -2.35 -19.10
C ARG A 81 12.58 -1.32 -20.21
N ILE A 82 11.56 -0.55 -20.59
CA ILE A 82 11.70 0.43 -21.67
C ILE A 82 12.66 1.57 -21.29
N GLU A 83 12.70 1.99 -20.02
CA GLU A 83 13.70 2.93 -19.51
C GLU A 83 15.13 2.40 -19.67
N GLY A 84 15.34 1.10 -19.39
CA GLY A 84 16.62 0.44 -19.64
C GLY A 84 17.00 0.41 -21.13
N GLU A 85 16.04 0.14 -22.01
CA GLU A 85 16.26 0.14 -23.47
C GLU A 85 16.57 1.55 -24.02
N VAL A 86 15.90 2.60 -23.52
CA VAL A 86 16.23 4.00 -23.84
C VAL A 86 17.64 4.33 -23.40
N ALA A 87 18.02 3.97 -22.16
CA ALA A 87 19.36 4.23 -21.65
C ALA A 87 20.45 3.51 -22.46
N GLN A 88 20.18 2.27 -22.90
CA GLN A 88 21.09 1.53 -23.78
C GLN A 88 21.23 2.23 -25.14
N ALA A 89 20.12 2.60 -25.78
CA ALA A 89 20.15 3.28 -27.07
C ALA A 89 20.89 4.63 -26.99
N GLU A 90 20.73 5.38 -25.90
CA GLU A 90 21.51 6.61 -25.65
C GLU A 90 23.02 6.36 -25.47
N SER A 91 23.39 5.23 -24.87
CA SER A 91 24.79 4.80 -24.76
C SER A 91 25.38 4.43 -26.12
N ASP A 92 24.61 3.77 -26.97
CA ASP A 92 25.02 3.37 -28.32
C ASP A 92 25.26 4.61 -29.20
N ILE A 93 24.38 5.61 -29.13
CA ILE A 93 24.57 6.90 -29.80
C ILE A 93 25.89 7.55 -29.37
N LYS A 94 26.14 7.65 -28.05
CA LYS A 94 27.39 8.24 -27.52
C LYS A 94 28.63 7.48 -27.99
N SER A 95 28.54 6.16 -28.04
CA SER A 95 29.65 5.30 -28.46
C SER A 95 29.98 5.48 -29.94
N ALA A 96 28.95 5.53 -30.80
CA ALA A 96 29.08 5.79 -32.23
C ALA A 96 29.61 7.22 -32.50
N GLU A 97 29.07 8.23 -31.83
CA GLU A 97 29.57 9.62 -31.93
C GLU A 97 31.05 9.73 -31.52
N ALA A 98 31.45 9.09 -30.43
CA ALA A 98 32.85 9.07 -30.01
C ALA A 98 33.75 8.35 -31.02
N ALA A 99 33.27 7.28 -31.66
CA ALA A 99 34.00 6.60 -32.73
C ALA A 99 34.17 7.50 -33.96
N ILE A 100 33.12 8.21 -34.37
CA ILE A 100 33.17 9.19 -35.46
C ILE A 100 34.24 10.25 -35.18
N VAL A 101 34.28 10.82 -33.98
CA VAL A 101 35.28 11.84 -33.61
C VAL A 101 36.71 11.29 -33.68
N ARG A 102 36.93 10.05 -33.23
CA ARG A 102 38.26 9.40 -33.30
C ARG A 102 38.68 9.15 -34.75
N LEU A 103 37.79 8.60 -35.56
CA LEU A 103 38.05 8.29 -36.98
C LEU A 103 38.28 9.57 -37.78
N ASP A 104 37.52 10.64 -37.54
CA ASP A 104 37.70 11.92 -38.21
C ASP A 104 39.11 12.50 -37.96
N LYS A 105 39.60 12.37 -36.72
CA LYS A 105 40.97 12.75 -36.37
C LYS A 105 42.01 11.87 -37.06
N GLU A 106 41.80 10.55 -37.09
CA GLU A 106 42.71 9.61 -37.76
C GLU A 106 42.78 9.86 -39.27
N ILE A 107 41.63 10.05 -39.92
CA ILE A 107 41.53 10.43 -41.34
C ILE A 107 42.30 11.74 -41.60
N GLY A 108 42.16 12.74 -40.71
CA GLY A 108 42.94 13.98 -40.81
C GLY A 108 44.45 13.75 -40.80
N ILE A 109 44.93 12.95 -39.83
CA ILE A 109 46.36 12.60 -39.71
C ILE A 109 46.85 11.82 -40.94
N LEU A 110 46.10 10.83 -41.40
CA LEU A 110 46.44 10.00 -42.56
C LEU A 110 46.45 10.82 -43.86
N ARG A 111 45.49 11.74 -44.05
CA ARG A 111 45.47 12.66 -45.19
C ARG A 111 46.69 13.58 -45.19
N ASP A 112 47.10 14.10 -44.04
CA ASP A 112 48.28 14.96 -43.94
C ASP A 112 49.59 14.17 -44.19
N GLU A 113 49.68 12.93 -43.73
CA GLU A 113 50.80 12.02 -44.02
C GLU A 113 50.87 11.67 -45.52
N MET A 114 49.73 11.30 -46.13
CA MET A 114 49.62 11.01 -47.55
C MET A 114 50.00 12.23 -48.40
N ARG A 115 49.55 13.43 -48.02
CA ARG A 115 49.92 14.69 -48.70
C ARG A 115 51.43 14.92 -48.61
N ARG A 116 52.04 14.76 -47.44
CA ARG A 116 53.49 14.93 -47.26
C ARG A 116 54.28 13.96 -48.15
N ARG A 117 53.88 12.69 -48.22
CA ARG A 117 54.50 11.65 -49.06
C ARG A 117 54.32 11.92 -50.55
N ALA A 118 53.13 12.34 -50.98
CA ALA A 118 52.86 12.72 -52.35
C ALA A 118 53.70 13.91 -52.81
N VAL A 119 53.83 14.95 -51.97
CA VAL A 119 54.71 16.10 -52.24
C VAL A 119 56.17 15.65 -52.34
N ALA A 120 56.65 14.80 -51.43
CA ALA A 120 58.01 14.27 -51.49
C ALA A 120 58.27 13.43 -52.75
N ALA A 121 57.31 12.60 -53.17
CA ALA A 121 57.39 11.83 -54.41
C ALA A 121 57.36 12.72 -55.67
N TYR A 122 56.69 13.86 -55.62
CA TYR A 122 56.69 14.84 -56.72
C TYR A 122 58.01 15.62 -56.81
N VAL A 123 58.54 16.06 -55.66
CA VAL A 123 59.80 16.82 -55.57
C VAL A 123 61.02 15.92 -55.84
N SER A 124 60.94 14.64 -55.49
CA SER A 124 61.98 13.62 -55.74
C SER A 124 61.34 12.40 -56.38
N PRO A 125 61.20 12.38 -57.72
CA PRO A 125 60.53 11.32 -58.46
C PRO A 125 61.23 9.97 -58.36
N ALA A 126 60.45 8.89 -58.38
CA ALA A 126 60.97 7.52 -58.35
C ALA A 126 61.92 7.19 -59.52
N SER A 127 61.83 7.91 -60.65
CA SER A 127 62.78 7.80 -61.77
C SER A 127 64.19 8.18 -61.36
N ASP A 128 64.33 9.19 -60.50
CA ASP A 128 65.63 9.67 -60.01
C ASP A 128 66.21 8.66 -59.01
N ASP A 129 65.35 8.05 -58.19
CA ASP A 129 65.73 6.96 -57.28
C ASP A 129 66.26 5.74 -58.04
N VAL A 130 65.58 5.29 -59.11
CA VAL A 130 66.02 4.15 -59.94
C VAL A 130 67.32 4.48 -60.69
N LEU A 131 67.46 5.67 -61.25
CA LEU A 131 68.70 6.13 -61.87
C LEU A 131 69.84 6.19 -60.84
N SER A 132 69.57 6.59 -59.59
CA SER A 132 70.56 6.63 -58.52
C SER A 132 71.06 5.25 -58.08
N VAL A 133 70.22 4.22 -58.21
CA VAL A 133 70.59 2.81 -57.96
C VAL A 133 71.46 2.29 -59.12
N LEU A 134 71.11 2.61 -60.37
CA LEU A 134 71.91 2.24 -61.54
C LEU A 134 73.28 2.95 -61.60
N GLN A 135 73.39 4.13 -60.98
CA GLN A 135 74.65 4.89 -60.88
C GLN A 135 75.57 4.44 -59.74
N THR A 136 75.15 3.51 -58.88
CA THR A 136 76.03 2.97 -57.82
C THR A 136 77.00 1.93 -58.38
N ASN A 137 78.29 2.11 -58.10
CA ASN A 137 79.37 1.21 -58.57
C ASN A 137 79.61 0.00 -57.65
N ASP A 138 78.77 -0.23 -56.63
CA ASP A 138 78.87 -1.31 -55.65
C ASP A 138 77.53 -2.01 -55.46
N PHE A 139 77.55 -3.36 -55.52
CA PHE A 139 76.36 -4.20 -55.41
C PHE A 139 75.67 -4.08 -54.05
N THR A 140 76.44 -3.97 -52.97
CA THR A 140 75.91 -3.89 -51.61
C THR A 140 75.08 -2.62 -51.41
N THR A 141 75.60 -1.50 -51.92
CA THR A 141 74.94 -0.19 -51.90
C THR A 141 73.68 -0.19 -52.76
N ALA A 142 73.74 -0.79 -53.96
CA ALA A 142 72.60 -0.89 -54.86
C ALA A 142 71.46 -1.74 -54.25
N ALA A 143 71.78 -2.90 -53.67
CA ALA A 143 70.82 -3.78 -53.01
C ALA A 143 70.17 -3.10 -51.79
N THR A 144 70.97 -2.39 -50.98
CA THR A 144 70.48 -1.65 -49.81
C THR A 144 69.52 -0.54 -50.22
N ARG A 145 69.87 0.27 -51.24
CA ARG A 145 68.99 1.34 -51.74
C ARG A 145 67.69 0.80 -52.33
N LYS A 146 67.76 -0.28 -53.12
CA LYS A 146 66.57 -0.96 -53.65
C LYS A 146 65.63 -1.42 -52.53
N PHE A 147 66.15 -2.05 -51.48
CA PHE A 147 65.36 -2.46 -50.32
C PHE A 147 64.62 -1.29 -49.65
N TYR A 148 65.29 -0.16 -49.44
CA TYR A 148 64.64 1.01 -48.83
C TYR A 148 63.58 1.67 -49.73
N ILE A 149 63.75 1.65 -51.06
CA ILE A 149 62.73 2.13 -52.01
C ILE A 149 61.48 1.24 -51.94
N GLU A 150 61.67 -0.09 -51.93
CA GLU A 150 60.57 -1.05 -51.79
C GLU A 150 59.84 -0.89 -50.44
N LEU A 151 60.59 -0.71 -49.34
CA LEU A 151 60.04 -0.46 -48.02
C LEU A 151 59.22 0.84 -47.97
N ARG A 152 59.69 1.91 -48.63
CA ARG A 152 58.94 3.16 -48.77
C ARG A 152 57.64 2.96 -49.54
N SER A 153 57.68 2.26 -50.67
CA SER A 153 56.48 1.97 -51.47
C SER A 153 55.44 1.15 -50.69
N GLN A 154 55.89 0.19 -49.88
CA GLN A 154 55.01 -0.57 -48.99
C GLN A 154 54.40 0.32 -47.91
N GLY A 155 55.21 1.20 -47.31
CA GLY A 155 54.72 2.16 -46.34
C GLY A 155 53.72 3.16 -46.92
N ASP A 156 53.86 3.55 -48.20
CA ASP A 156 52.92 4.45 -48.88
C ASP A 156 51.58 3.74 -49.18
N ALA A 157 51.64 2.47 -49.57
CA ALA A 157 50.45 1.63 -49.72
C ALA A 157 49.71 1.44 -48.39
N ASP A 158 50.42 1.15 -47.28
CA ASP A 158 49.83 1.02 -45.94
C ASP A 158 49.06 2.27 -45.50
N VAL A 159 49.60 3.47 -45.75
CA VAL A 159 48.90 4.73 -45.42
C VAL A 159 47.63 4.89 -46.26
N SER A 160 47.66 4.50 -47.53
CA SER A 160 46.49 4.54 -48.41
C SER A 160 45.40 3.57 -47.94
N ASP A 161 45.77 2.32 -47.66
CA ASP A 161 44.85 1.27 -47.22
C ASP A 161 44.20 1.63 -45.87
N ARG A 162 44.99 2.17 -44.94
CA ARG A 162 44.48 2.67 -43.65
C ARG A 162 43.54 3.86 -43.80
N LEU A 163 43.82 4.76 -44.75
CA LEU A 163 42.96 5.91 -45.01
C LEU A 163 41.62 5.49 -45.62
N GLU A 164 41.64 4.54 -46.56
CA GLU A 164 40.44 3.94 -47.15
C GLU A 164 39.62 3.24 -46.07
N GLY A 165 40.24 2.35 -45.28
CA GLY A 165 39.58 1.65 -44.17
C GLY A 165 38.97 2.61 -43.14
N ALA A 166 39.69 3.65 -42.72
CA ALA A 166 39.15 4.66 -41.79
C ALA A 166 37.99 5.46 -42.40
N THR A 167 38.00 5.70 -43.71
CA THR A 167 36.92 6.41 -44.43
C THR A 167 35.66 5.56 -44.56
N ASP A 168 35.81 4.26 -44.77
CA ASP A 168 34.69 3.32 -44.78
C ASP A 168 34.10 3.15 -43.37
N ASP A 169 34.97 2.98 -42.37
CA ASP A 169 34.57 2.85 -40.97
C ASP A 169 33.79 4.08 -40.48
N ILE A 170 34.22 5.30 -40.81
CA ILE A 170 33.47 6.51 -40.40
C ILE A 170 32.10 6.59 -41.09
N GLY A 171 31.99 6.08 -42.32
CA GLY A 171 30.71 5.94 -43.03
C GLY A 171 29.76 5.00 -42.29
N HIS A 172 30.26 3.82 -41.92
CA HIS A 172 29.50 2.83 -41.14
C HIS A 172 29.10 3.37 -39.76
N GLN A 173 30.00 4.03 -39.03
CA GLN A 173 29.69 4.63 -37.73
C GLN A 173 28.63 5.73 -37.81
N ARG A 174 28.59 6.50 -38.91
CA ARG A 174 27.55 7.51 -39.15
C ARG A 174 26.18 6.88 -39.36
N GLU A 175 26.09 5.79 -40.11
CA GLU A 175 24.81 5.08 -40.29
C GLU A 175 24.36 4.44 -38.98
N LEU A 176 25.26 3.77 -38.24
CA LEU A 176 24.96 3.26 -36.90
C LEU A 176 24.46 4.34 -35.95
N ALA A 177 25.08 5.53 -35.95
CA ALA A 177 24.63 6.65 -35.12
C ALA A 177 23.23 7.13 -35.52
N LYS A 178 22.89 7.11 -36.81
CA LYS A 178 21.56 7.46 -37.32
C LYS A 178 20.53 6.42 -36.90
N GLU A 179 20.78 5.13 -37.15
CA GLU A 179 19.90 4.03 -36.74
C GLU A 179 19.67 4.03 -35.22
N ALA A 180 20.73 4.22 -34.42
CA ALA A 180 20.62 4.29 -32.97
C ALA A 180 19.76 5.48 -32.50
N ARG A 181 19.80 6.63 -33.20
CA ARG A 181 18.91 7.77 -32.91
C ARG A 181 17.46 7.46 -33.24
N GLU A 182 17.20 6.82 -34.38
CA GLU A 182 15.84 6.42 -34.77
C GLU A 182 15.25 5.42 -33.76
N ILE A 183 16.05 4.45 -33.32
CA ILE A 183 15.68 3.50 -32.27
C ILE A 183 15.40 4.22 -30.95
N ALA A 184 16.31 5.11 -30.51
CA ALA A 184 16.14 5.85 -29.27
C ALA A 184 14.85 6.70 -29.29
N GLU A 185 14.53 7.34 -30.41
CA GLU A 185 13.31 8.14 -30.54
C GLU A 185 12.05 7.27 -30.47
N ALA A 186 12.02 6.16 -31.21
CA ALA A 186 10.93 5.19 -31.12
C ALA A 186 10.74 4.67 -29.69
N LYS A 187 11.84 4.42 -28.97
CA LYS A 187 11.82 3.96 -27.58
C LYS A 187 11.36 5.02 -26.59
N ARG A 188 11.64 6.31 -26.84
CA ARG A 188 11.09 7.42 -26.04
C ARG A 188 9.58 7.59 -26.22
N VAL A 189 9.08 7.39 -27.44
CA VAL A 189 7.63 7.37 -27.69
C VAL A 189 6.98 6.21 -26.92
N GLU A 190 7.54 5.01 -27.02
CA GLU A 190 7.06 3.85 -26.26
C GLU A 190 7.14 4.09 -24.74
N GLN A 191 8.21 4.70 -24.24
CA GLN A 191 8.36 5.08 -22.83
C GLN A 191 7.22 5.98 -22.37
N ALA A 192 6.88 7.02 -23.14
CA ALA A 192 5.78 7.92 -22.81
C ALA A 192 4.42 7.19 -22.74
N GLU A 193 4.18 6.23 -23.64
CA GLU A 193 2.99 5.37 -23.60
C GLU A 193 2.97 4.50 -22.34
N ARG A 194 4.11 3.92 -21.94
CA ARG A 194 4.22 3.13 -20.70
C ARG A 194 4.04 3.97 -19.45
N THR A 195 4.55 5.19 -19.41
CA THR A 195 4.30 6.13 -18.31
C THR A 195 2.81 6.42 -18.18
N ALA A 196 2.12 6.73 -19.28
CA ALA A 196 0.69 6.95 -19.27
C ALA A 196 -0.11 5.71 -18.82
N ALA A 197 0.35 4.51 -19.15
CA ALA A 197 -0.25 3.26 -18.69
C ALA A 197 -0.09 3.04 -17.16
N VAL A 198 1.07 3.39 -16.60
CA VAL A 198 1.29 3.38 -15.14
C VAL A 198 0.40 4.39 -14.44
N ASP A 199 0.28 5.61 -14.98
CA ASP A 199 -0.59 6.65 -14.43
C ASP A 199 -2.06 6.22 -14.45
N ALA A 200 -2.51 5.58 -15.53
CA ALA A 200 -3.85 5.01 -15.61
C ALA A 200 -4.05 3.91 -14.55
N ALA A 201 -3.09 2.99 -14.37
CA ALA A 201 -3.17 1.95 -13.36
C ALA A 201 -3.21 2.52 -11.92
N ARG A 202 -2.47 3.60 -11.64
CA ARG A 202 -2.51 4.33 -10.37
C ARG A 202 -3.86 5.01 -10.16
N ALA A 203 -4.41 5.62 -11.21
CA ALA A 203 -5.75 6.20 -11.15
C ALA A 203 -6.83 5.13 -10.88
N ASP A 204 -6.67 3.92 -11.42
CA ASP A 204 -7.57 2.80 -11.16
C ASP A 204 -7.52 2.36 -9.69
N GLN A 205 -6.32 2.26 -9.10
CA GLN A 205 -6.14 2.00 -7.66
C GLN A 205 -6.79 3.09 -6.80
N GLN A 206 -6.58 4.37 -7.15
CA GLN A 206 -7.15 5.49 -6.40
C GLN A 206 -8.68 5.45 -6.43
N ARG A 207 -9.29 5.17 -7.59
CA ARG A 207 -10.76 5.10 -7.70
C ARG A 207 -11.37 4.04 -6.79
N LEU A 208 -10.76 2.86 -6.68
CA LEU A 208 -11.24 1.84 -5.76
C LEU A 208 -11.09 2.28 -4.30
N SER A 209 -9.96 2.90 -3.95
CA SER A 209 -9.74 3.44 -2.60
C SER A 209 -10.78 4.50 -2.24
N ASP A 210 -11.10 5.41 -3.16
CA ASP A 210 -12.09 6.46 -2.95
C ASP A 210 -13.50 5.86 -2.80
N ALA A 211 -13.87 4.90 -3.64
CA ALA A 211 -15.15 4.19 -3.56
C ALA A 211 -15.30 3.39 -2.24
N MET A 212 -14.21 2.82 -1.74
CA MET A 212 -14.20 2.15 -0.43
C MET A 212 -14.40 3.16 0.71
N GLN A 213 -13.73 4.31 0.65
CA GLN A 213 -13.86 5.37 1.64
C GLN A 213 -15.30 5.90 1.71
N GLU A 214 -15.90 6.18 0.56
CA GLU A 214 -17.30 6.64 0.48
C GLU A 214 -18.27 5.61 1.08
N THR A 215 -18.06 4.32 0.81
CA THR A 215 -18.87 3.26 1.41
C THR A 215 -18.74 3.23 2.92
N ILE A 216 -17.51 3.30 3.45
CA ILE A 216 -17.24 3.32 4.90
C ILE A 216 -17.92 4.54 5.54
N ASP A 217 -17.78 5.71 4.95
CA ASP A 217 -18.38 6.95 5.46
C ASP A 217 -19.91 6.85 5.47
N SER A 218 -20.52 6.28 4.43
CA SER A 218 -21.98 6.05 4.39
C SER A 218 -22.45 5.06 5.46
N GLN A 219 -21.68 4.00 5.73
CA GLN A 219 -22.00 3.00 6.75
C GLN A 219 -21.88 3.58 8.16
N ILE A 220 -20.86 4.41 8.41
CA ILE A 220 -20.70 5.13 9.67
C ILE A 220 -21.88 6.10 9.88
N ALA A 221 -22.22 6.90 8.86
CA ALA A 221 -23.35 7.82 8.93
C ALA A 221 -24.67 7.08 9.25
N ARG A 222 -24.91 5.95 8.59
CA ARG A 222 -26.08 5.09 8.86
C ARG A 222 -26.08 4.51 10.27
N SER A 223 -24.92 4.09 10.79
CA SER A 223 -24.79 3.58 12.15
C SER A 223 -25.13 4.66 13.19
N LEU A 224 -24.65 5.89 12.97
CA LEU A 224 -24.96 7.04 13.83
C LEU A 224 -26.46 7.39 13.81
N ASP A 225 -27.09 7.35 12.64
CA ASP A 225 -28.54 7.57 12.48
C ASP A 225 -29.38 6.49 13.20
N LEU A 226 -28.99 5.23 13.06
CA LEU A 226 -29.62 4.11 13.79
C LEU A 226 -29.47 4.28 15.31
N ALA A 227 -28.30 4.70 15.80
CA ALA A 227 -28.07 4.96 17.22
C ALA A 227 -28.85 6.18 17.74
N ALA A 228 -29.09 7.19 16.90
CA ALA A 228 -29.99 8.30 17.25
C ALA A 228 -31.44 7.82 17.36
N THR A 229 -31.90 7.03 16.38
CA THR A 229 -33.25 6.44 16.36
C THR A 229 -33.49 5.53 17.56
N ASP A 230 -32.52 4.69 17.93
CA ASP A 230 -32.61 3.81 19.10
C ASP A 230 -32.74 4.59 20.41
N ARG A 231 -31.99 5.69 20.57
CA ARG A 231 -32.12 6.60 21.73
C ARG A 231 -33.50 7.25 21.80
N GLU A 232 -34.04 7.69 20.67
CA GLU A 232 -35.38 8.28 20.61
C GLU A 232 -36.46 7.26 21.00
N LEU A 233 -36.41 6.05 20.44
CA LEU A 233 -37.34 4.98 20.76
C LEU A 233 -37.23 4.56 22.23
N SER A 234 -36.01 4.45 22.76
CA SER A 234 -35.77 4.15 24.17
C SER A 234 -36.38 5.20 25.11
N ALA A 235 -36.28 6.49 24.77
CA ALA A 235 -36.92 7.57 25.53
C ALA A 235 -38.46 7.45 25.52
N LYS A 236 -39.06 7.17 24.35
CA LYS A 236 -40.51 6.95 24.23
C LYS A 236 -40.99 5.75 25.04
N ILE A 237 -40.23 4.65 25.05
CA ILE A 237 -40.54 3.46 25.86
C ILE A 237 -40.49 3.80 27.36
N ALA A 238 -39.45 4.51 27.80
CA ALA A 238 -39.33 4.92 29.19
C ALA A 238 -40.49 5.83 29.63
N GLU A 239 -40.90 6.77 28.78
CA GLU A 239 -42.07 7.62 29.01
C GLU A 239 -43.37 6.81 29.14
N GLN A 240 -43.61 5.86 28.22
CA GLN A 240 -44.77 4.97 28.28
C GLN A 240 -44.78 4.09 29.54
N GLN A 241 -43.63 3.54 29.92
CA GLN A 241 -43.48 2.73 31.13
C GLN A 241 -43.71 3.57 32.39
N ALA A 242 -43.18 4.80 32.45
CA ALA A 242 -43.42 5.72 33.56
C ALA A 242 -44.90 6.11 33.68
N ALA A 243 -45.58 6.38 32.55
CA ALA A 243 -47.01 6.67 32.52
C ALA A 243 -47.85 5.47 33.00
N LEU A 244 -47.49 4.26 32.58
CA LEU A 244 -48.16 3.03 33.04
C LEU A 244 -47.95 2.80 34.54
N ALA A 245 -46.70 2.95 35.02
CA ALA A 245 -46.37 2.83 36.44
C ALA A 245 -47.13 3.85 37.29
N ALA A 246 -47.24 5.10 36.83
CA ALA A 246 -48.01 6.15 37.49
C ALA A 246 -49.51 5.80 37.57
N ARG A 247 -50.10 5.26 36.50
CA ARG A 247 -51.50 4.79 36.50
C ARG A 247 -51.72 3.66 37.51
N LEU A 248 -50.85 2.66 37.52
CA LEU A 248 -50.92 1.54 38.47
C LEU A 248 -50.76 2.01 39.92
N ALA A 249 -49.84 2.95 40.17
CA ALA A 249 -49.64 3.54 41.49
C ALA A 249 -50.87 4.35 41.96
N ALA A 250 -51.47 5.14 41.07
CA ALA A 250 -52.70 5.88 41.36
C ALA A 250 -53.88 4.94 41.67
N GLU A 251 -54.03 3.84 40.92
CA GLU A 251 -55.05 2.83 41.18
C GLU A 251 -54.82 2.14 42.53
N LYS A 252 -53.56 1.78 42.84
CA LYS A 252 -53.20 1.18 44.13
C LYS A 252 -53.45 2.13 45.29
N ALA A 253 -53.07 3.40 45.17
CA ALA A 253 -53.33 4.43 46.16
C ALA A 253 -54.84 4.64 46.38
N ALA A 254 -55.64 4.66 45.31
CA ALA A 254 -57.10 4.73 45.42
C ALA A 254 -57.70 3.51 46.14
N ARG A 255 -57.19 2.30 45.87
CA ARG A 255 -57.59 1.06 46.58
C ARG A 255 -57.18 1.10 48.06
N GLU A 256 -55.97 1.53 48.37
CA GLU A 256 -55.47 1.68 49.74
C GLU A 256 -56.23 2.76 50.51
N GLU A 257 -56.58 3.88 49.87
CA GLU A 257 -57.39 4.91 50.48
C GLU A 257 -58.83 4.42 50.72
N ALA A 258 -59.42 3.68 49.79
CA ALA A 258 -60.71 3.02 50.00
C ALA A 258 -60.64 2.00 51.16
N ALA A 259 -59.55 1.23 51.26
CA ALA A 259 -59.31 0.30 52.36
C ALA A 259 -59.06 1.01 53.70
N ARG A 260 -58.31 2.13 53.71
CA ARG A 260 -58.10 2.97 54.89
C ARG A 260 -59.38 3.66 55.34
N ARG A 261 -60.23 4.12 54.44
CA ARG A 261 -61.57 4.63 54.78
C ARG A 261 -62.44 3.54 55.41
N ARG A 262 -62.33 2.29 54.94
CA ARG A 262 -62.97 1.11 55.56
C ARG A 262 -62.34 0.73 56.92
N ALA A 263 -61.03 0.90 57.10
CA ALA A 263 -60.33 0.61 58.35
C ALA A 263 -60.44 1.74 59.39
N GLN A 264 -60.63 3.00 58.97
CA GLN A 264 -60.91 4.13 59.86
C GLN A 264 -62.32 4.09 60.46
N SER A 265 -63.26 3.35 59.85
CA SER A 265 -64.49 2.93 60.55
C SER A 265 -64.26 1.85 61.62
N SER A 266 -63.02 1.35 61.79
CA SER A 266 -62.64 0.31 62.74
C SER A 266 -61.20 0.46 63.28
N GLY A 267 -60.94 1.52 64.08
CA GLY A 267 -59.91 1.50 65.15
C GLY A 267 -58.42 1.77 64.82
N GLY A 268 -57.88 2.85 65.40
CA GLY A 268 -56.68 2.85 66.28
C GLY A 268 -55.26 2.49 65.79
N ARG A 269 -54.44 3.56 65.60
CA ARG A 269 -52.98 3.75 65.93
C ARG A 269 -51.89 2.78 65.39
N GLY A 270 -50.91 3.37 64.69
CA GLY A 270 -49.51 2.90 64.66
C GLY A 270 -48.75 3.23 63.36
N ALA A 271 -47.73 4.10 63.44
CA ALA A 271 -46.83 4.46 62.33
C ALA A 271 -45.38 3.99 62.61
N PRO A 272 -44.58 3.67 61.58
CA PRO A 272 -43.27 4.32 61.43
C PRO A 272 -42.84 4.67 59.97
N LEU A 273 -41.75 5.47 59.88
CA LEU A 273 -41.17 6.21 58.73
C LEU A 273 -40.13 5.42 57.86
N PRO A 274 -39.68 5.96 56.69
CA PRO A 274 -39.01 5.25 55.57
C PRO A 274 -37.46 5.49 55.46
N PRO A 275 -36.73 4.98 54.42
CA PRO A 275 -35.28 4.67 54.46
C PRO A 275 -34.34 5.76 53.89
N LEU A 276 -33.02 5.57 54.07
CA LEU A 276 -31.96 6.45 53.54
C LEU A 276 -31.43 6.01 52.17
N SER A 277 -31.23 7.02 51.32
CA SER A 277 -30.77 7.04 49.93
C SER A 277 -29.24 7.14 49.82
N GLY A 278 -28.67 6.64 48.72
CA GLY A 278 -27.28 6.87 48.32
C GLY A 278 -27.19 7.07 46.80
N GLY A 279 -27.19 8.34 46.37
CA GLY A 279 -27.11 8.75 44.96
C GLY A 279 -25.70 8.70 44.39
N GLY A 280 -25.59 8.35 43.11
CA GLY A 280 -24.37 8.44 42.32
C GLY A 280 -24.63 9.21 41.03
N GLY A 281 -24.00 10.39 40.90
CA GLY A 281 -24.07 11.23 39.71
C GLY A 281 -23.46 10.55 38.50
N SER A 282 -24.18 10.61 37.38
CA SER A 282 -23.68 10.25 36.05
C SER A 282 -23.19 11.52 35.35
N SER A 283 -21.95 11.53 34.88
CA SER A 283 -21.46 12.54 33.93
C SER A 283 -21.47 11.91 32.53
N SER A 284 -22.23 12.51 31.62
CA SER A 284 -22.28 12.10 30.22
C SER A 284 -20.93 12.37 29.56
N GLY A 285 -20.24 11.31 29.10
CA GLY A 285 -19.01 11.40 28.33
C GLY A 285 -19.31 11.67 26.86
N ASN A 286 -18.54 12.55 26.23
CA ASN A 286 -18.67 12.97 24.85
C ASN A 286 -18.35 11.78 23.91
N GLY A 287 -19.38 11.04 23.47
CA GLY A 287 -19.21 9.84 22.64
C GLY A 287 -20.34 8.80 22.72
N GLY A 288 -21.42 9.05 23.49
CA GLY A 288 -22.58 8.14 23.57
C GLY A 288 -22.44 6.97 24.56
N VAL A 289 -21.28 6.82 25.21
CA VAL A 289 -21.06 5.86 26.29
C VAL A 289 -21.35 6.53 27.64
N ALA A 290 -22.27 5.97 28.42
CA ALA A 290 -22.51 6.43 29.79
C ALA A 290 -21.34 5.99 30.68
N VAL A 291 -20.45 6.92 31.03
CA VAL A 291 -19.28 6.64 31.87
C VAL A 291 -19.57 7.02 33.32
N CYS A 292 -19.37 6.07 34.20
CA CYS A 292 -19.52 6.21 35.64
C CYS A 292 -18.15 6.18 36.32
N SER A 293 -17.94 7.11 37.25
CA SER A 293 -16.76 7.09 38.11
C SER A 293 -16.78 5.85 39.02
N VAL A 294 -15.61 5.21 39.13
CA VAL A 294 -15.34 4.13 40.09
C VAL A 294 -14.07 4.51 40.84
N PRO A 295 -14.05 4.42 42.19
CA PRO A 295 -12.85 4.69 42.96
C PRO A 295 -11.65 3.88 42.46
N ASN A 296 -10.47 4.51 42.43
CA ASN A 296 -9.19 3.92 41.99
C ASN A 296 -9.07 3.56 40.50
N ILE A 297 -10.11 3.82 39.69
CA ILE A 297 -10.08 3.64 38.23
C ILE A 297 -10.19 4.99 37.54
N SER A 298 -9.06 5.47 37.02
CA SER A 298 -9.00 6.70 36.23
C SER A 298 -9.79 6.55 34.92
N GLY A 299 -10.41 7.64 34.46
CA GLY A 299 -11.28 7.64 33.27
C GLY A 299 -12.67 7.02 33.49
N GLY A 300 -12.92 6.34 34.60
CA GLY A 300 -14.19 5.67 34.89
C GLY A 300 -14.43 4.44 34.01
N VAL A 301 -15.61 3.85 34.11
CA VAL A 301 -16.02 2.68 33.31
C VAL A 301 -17.44 2.89 32.80
N ASN A 302 -17.90 2.05 31.87
CA ASN A 302 -19.30 2.05 31.47
C ASN A 302 -20.20 1.81 32.69
N CYS A 303 -21.25 2.61 32.84
CA CYS A 303 -22.19 2.52 33.95
C CYS A 303 -22.79 1.11 34.11
N GLN A 304 -22.89 0.31 33.04
CA GLN A 304 -23.35 -1.08 33.08
C GLN A 304 -22.45 -2.02 33.89
N ILE A 305 -21.15 -1.71 34.01
CA ILE A 305 -20.20 -2.53 34.76
C ILE A 305 -19.73 -1.89 36.07
N LYS A 306 -20.16 -0.66 36.37
CA LYS A 306 -19.75 0.11 37.56
C LYS A 306 -19.83 -0.72 38.84
N ASP A 307 -20.96 -1.36 39.10
CA ASP A 307 -21.18 -2.12 40.34
C ASP A 307 -20.32 -3.38 40.38
N ARG A 308 -20.13 -4.05 39.24
CA ARG A 308 -19.25 -5.23 39.12
C ARG A 308 -17.80 -4.87 39.44
N VAL A 309 -17.31 -3.76 38.88
CA VAL A 309 -15.95 -3.25 39.14
C VAL A 309 -15.80 -2.82 40.59
N THR A 310 -16.77 -2.09 41.13
CA THR A 310 -16.75 -1.64 42.54
C THR A 310 -16.69 -2.83 43.49
N ASN A 311 -17.50 -3.87 43.24
CA ASN A 311 -17.50 -5.09 44.04
C ASN A 311 -16.17 -5.85 43.92
N MET A 312 -15.57 -5.92 42.73
CA MET A 312 -14.28 -6.55 42.52
C MET A 312 -13.15 -5.83 43.27
N ILE A 313 -13.12 -4.49 43.25
CA ILE A 313 -12.14 -3.68 43.97
C ILE A 313 -12.31 -3.85 45.49
N ASN A 314 -13.55 -3.86 45.98
CA ASN A 314 -13.83 -4.06 47.40
C ASN A 314 -13.43 -5.47 47.87
N ALA A 315 -13.71 -6.51 47.07
CA ALA A 315 -13.30 -7.88 47.37
C ALA A 315 -11.78 -8.02 47.41
N ALA A 316 -11.07 -7.46 46.42
CA ALA A 316 -9.60 -7.46 46.41
C ALA A 316 -9.04 -6.79 47.66
N ARG A 317 -9.61 -5.64 48.04
CA ARG A 317 -9.18 -4.90 49.22
C ARG A 317 -9.41 -5.66 50.52
N ALA A 318 -10.51 -6.42 50.63
CA ALA A 318 -10.78 -7.28 51.78
C ALA A 318 -9.71 -8.38 51.93
N ASP A 319 -9.16 -8.86 50.81
CA ASP A 319 -8.07 -9.84 50.76
C ASP A 319 -6.67 -9.20 50.81
N GLY A 320 -6.58 -7.90 51.14
CA GLY A 320 -5.32 -7.17 51.28
C GLY A 320 -4.67 -6.74 49.95
N VAL A 321 -5.39 -6.86 48.83
CA VAL A 321 -4.91 -6.50 47.48
C VAL A 321 -5.53 -5.18 47.05
N ASN A 322 -4.72 -4.15 46.85
CA ASN A 322 -5.20 -2.87 46.32
C ASN A 322 -5.16 -2.88 44.79
N LEU A 323 -6.28 -2.60 44.13
CA LEU A 323 -6.37 -2.50 42.67
C LEU A 323 -6.51 -1.03 42.25
N THR A 324 -5.66 -0.62 41.29
CA THR A 324 -5.67 0.73 40.69
C THR A 324 -5.46 0.62 39.19
N GLY A 325 -6.06 1.52 38.40
CA GLY A 325 -5.95 1.42 36.94
C GLY A 325 -6.61 2.53 36.15
N SER A 326 -6.79 2.28 34.86
CA SER A 326 -7.49 3.13 33.91
C SER A 326 -8.56 2.35 33.14
N GLY A 327 -9.76 2.93 33.02
CA GLY A 327 -10.88 2.34 32.31
C GLY A 327 -11.14 2.98 30.95
N TYR A 328 -12.24 3.73 30.81
CA TYR A 328 -12.69 4.32 29.54
C TYR A 328 -11.62 5.20 28.87
N ARG A 329 -11.50 5.04 27.55
CA ARG A 329 -10.65 5.86 26.68
C ARG A 329 -11.45 6.21 25.43
N ASP A 330 -11.47 7.47 25.03
CA ASP A 330 -12.19 7.88 23.83
C ASP A 330 -11.53 7.36 22.53
N ALA A 331 -12.32 7.25 21.46
CA ALA A 331 -11.86 6.77 20.16
C ALA A 331 -10.81 7.68 19.51
N SER A 332 -10.84 8.99 19.77
CA SER A 332 -9.86 9.94 19.24
C SER A 332 -8.46 9.67 19.81
N ARG A 333 -8.38 9.30 21.09
CA ARG A 333 -7.16 8.87 21.75
C ARG A 333 -6.68 7.53 21.21
N GLN A 334 -7.58 6.62 20.87
CA GLN A 334 -7.23 5.36 20.19
C GLN A 334 -6.58 5.60 18.83
N ILE A 335 -7.11 6.55 18.05
CA ILE A 335 -6.53 6.98 16.77
C ILE A 335 -5.13 7.57 16.98
N GLN A 336 -4.95 8.46 17.95
CA GLN A 336 -3.64 9.06 18.28
C GLN A 336 -2.60 7.99 18.68
N LEU A 337 -3.00 6.97 19.44
CA LEU A 337 -2.12 5.86 19.80
C LEU A 337 -1.68 5.09 18.56
N ARG A 338 -2.58 4.84 17.61
CA ARG A 338 -2.20 4.17 16.36
C ARG A 338 -1.31 5.02 15.47
N GLN A 339 -1.59 6.32 15.34
CA GLN A 339 -0.69 7.24 14.65
C GLN A 339 0.74 7.15 15.21
N SER A 340 0.86 7.02 16.54
CA SER A 340 2.14 6.92 17.24
C SER A 340 2.80 5.54 17.12
N HIS A 341 2.02 4.45 17.17
CA HIS A 341 2.54 3.07 17.29
C HIS A 341 2.61 2.31 15.97
N CYS A 342 1.85 2.75 14.96
CA CYS A 342 1.73 2.08 13.65
C CYS A 342 2.12 2.98 12.47
N GLY A 343 2.13 4.30 12.65
CA GLY A 343 2.26 5.29 11.58
C GLY A 343 0.95 5.99 11.25
N SER A 344 1.02 7.04 10.44
CA SER A 344 -0.07 7.97 10.18
C SER A 344 -0.91 7.65 8.94
N SER A 345 -0.57 6.61 8.17
CA SER A 345 -1.35 6.23 6.99
C SER A 345 -2.71 5.66 7.37
N TYR A 346 -3.67 5.75 6.45
CA TYR A 346 -4.99 5.14 6.65
C TYR A 346 -4.89 3.64 6.96
N TYR A 347 -4.02 2.93 6.22
CA TYR A 347 -3.72 1.54 6.51
C TYR A 347 -3.23 1.34 7.95
N ALA A 348 -2.25 2.14 8.41
CA ALA A 348 -1.70 2.05 9.75
C ALA A 348 -2.74 2.28 10.88
N ILE A 349 -3.72 3.16 10.64
CA ILE A 349 -4.74 3.54 11.62
C ILE A 349 -5.94 2.59 11.60
N TYR A 350 -6.45 2.19 10.43
CA TYR A 350 -7.75 1.51 10.35
C TYR A 350 -7.67 0.05 9.90
N GLN A 351 -6.60 -0.37 9.21
CA GLN A 351 -6.55 -1.69 8.58
C GLN A 351 -5.47 -2.60 9.17
N MET A 352 -4.32 -2.04 9.53
CA MET A 352 -3.16 -2.74 10.06
C MET A 352 -3.56 -3.52 11.32
N SER A 353 -3.13 -4.78 11.39
CA SER A 353 -3.44 -5.63 12.55
C SER A 353 -2.91 -5.02 13.85
N ALA A 354 -3.55 -5.34 14.98
CA ALA A 354 -3.09 -4.81 16.26
C ALA A 354 -1.66 -5.26 16.61
N SER A 355 -1.31 -6.51 16.28
CA SER A 355 0.02 -7.09 16.52
C SER A 355 1.12 -6.55 15.62
N SER A 356 0.78 -5.92 14.50
CA SER A 356 1.74 -5.24 13.62
C SER A 356 2.18 -3.86 14.15
N CYS A 357 1.47 -3.31 15.14
CA CYS A 357 1.78 -2.06 15.84
C CYS A 357 2.88 -2.28 16.90
N ARG A 358 3.65 -1.23 17.22
CA ARG A 358 4.65 -1.29 18.30
C ARG A 358 4.47 -0.11 19.28
N PRO A 359 3.99 -0.34 20.52
CA PRO A 359 3.41 -1.59 21.04
C PRO A 359 2.10 -1.99 20.33
N PRO A 360 1.66 -3.26 20.44
CA PRO A 360 0.37 -3.69 19.88
C PRO A 360 -0.76 -2.78 20.33
N THR A 361 -1.59 -2.34 19.39
CA THR A 361 -2.63 -1.34 19.66
C THR A 361 -3.89 -1.78 18.93
N ALA A 362 -5.06 -1.75 19.56
CA ALA A 362 -6.32 -2.10 18.89
C ALA A 362 -6.68 -1.10 17.77
N LYS A 363 -7.47 -1.53 16.79
CA LYS A 363 -8.03 -0.62 15.77
C LYS A 363 -9.10 0.26 16.42
N PRO A 364 -9.30 1.51 15.99
CA PRO A 364 -10.45 2.31 16.43
C PRO A 364 -11.76 1.52 16.27
N GLY A 365 -12.62 1.57 17.28
CA GLY A 365 -13.88 0.83 17.34
C GLY A 365 -13.76 -0.66 17.71
N SER A 366 -12.55 -1.17 17.95
CA SER A 366 -12.34 -2.58 18.35
C SER A 366 -11.82 -2.73 19.78
N SER A 367 -11.51 -1.63 20.48
CA SER A 367 -11.06 -1.70 21.87
C SER A 367 -12.24 -1.66 22.83
N GLN A 368 -12.26 -2.59 23.79
CA GLN A 368 -13.21 -2.55 24.90
C GLN A 368 -13.08 -1.28 25.77
N HIS A 369 -11.93 -0.60 25.75
CA HIS A 369 -11.77 0.71 26.41
C HIS A 369 -12.64 1.80 25.76
N GLU A 370 -12.87 1.75 24.45
CA GLU A 370 -13.68 2.72 23.70
C GLU A 370 -15.17 2.67 24.07
N ILE A 371 -15.62 1.55 24.64
CA ILE A 371 -16.98 1.36 25.16
C ILE A 371 -17.03 1.26 26.69
N GLY A 372 -15.90 1.47 27.36
CA GLY A 372 -15.78 1.47 28.82
C GLY A 372 -15.96 0.11 29.47
N LEU A 373 -15.71 -0.99 28.75
CA LEU A 373 -15.86 -2.38 29.23
C LEU A 373 -14.52 -3.10 29.51
N ALA A 374 -13.44 -2.32 29.61
CA ALA A 374 -12.11 -2.81 29.96
C ALA A 374 -11.44 -1.94 31.01
N ILE A 375 -10.48 -2.54 31.72
CA ILE A 375 -9.63 -1.91 32.72
C ILE A 375 -8.19 -2.40 32.50
N ASP A 376 -7.27 -1.44 32.43
CA ASP A 376 -5.83 -1.69 32.52
C ASP A 376 -5.39 -1.41 33.96
N PHE A 377 -5.01 -2.44 34.71
CA PHE A 377 -4.56 -2.30 36.09
C PHE A 377 -3.07 -2.00 36.19
N SER A 378 -2.74 -0.83 36.74
CA SER A 378 -1.39 -0.28 36.77
C SER A 378 -0.39 -1.08 37.61
N ASN A 379 -0.87 -1.88 38.56
CA ASN A 379 -0.04 -2.66 39.48
C ASN A 379 -0.15 -4.19 39.28
N CYS A 380 -0.68 -4.67 38.14
CA CYS A 380 -0.99 -6.08 37.89
C CYS A 380 -0.09 -6.74 36.83
N GLY A 381 1.23 -6.66 37.02
CA GLY A 381 2.20 -7.42 36.21
C GLY A 381 2.14 -8.93 36.49
N ARG A 382 2.59 -9.78 35.56
CA ARG A 382 2.72 -11.23 35.81
C ARG A 382 3.54 -11.48 37.08
N GLY A 383 3.05 -12.35 37.95
CA GLY A 383 3.70 -12.70 39.22
C GLY A 383 3.39 -11.77 40.39
N SER A 384 2.65 -10.67 40.18
CA SER A 384 2.18 -9.81 41.26
C SER A 384 1.02 -10.44 42.06
N ALA A 385 0.87 -10.04 43.32
CA ALA A 385 -0.25 -10.46 44.17
C ALA A 385 -1.61 -10.04 43.57
N SER A 386 -1.66 -8.87 42.94
CA SER A 386 -2.84 -8.34 42.27
C SER A 386 -3.22 -9.11 41.01
N PHE A 387 -2.24 -9.52 40.19
CA PHE A 387 -2.50 -10.43 39.07
C PHE A 387 -2.97 -11.81 39.55
N ALA A 388 -2.33 -12.38 40.58
CA ALA A 388 -2.73 -13.67 41.15
C ALA A 388 -4.17 -13.62 41.68
N TRP A 389 -4.53 -12.53 42.38
CA TRP A 389 -5.88 -12.32 42.89
C TRP A 389 -6.89 -12.18 41.76
N LEU A 390 -6.62 -11.35 40.76
CA LEU A 390 -7.51 -11.17 39.60
C LEU A 390 -7.69 -12.49 38.83
N LYS A 391 -6.62 -13.27 38.64
CA LYS A 391 -6.69 -14.59 37.99
C LYS A 391 -7.60 -15.56 38.73
N ALA A 392 -7.63 -15.52 40.05
CA ALA A 392 -8.48 -16.38 40.85
C ALA A 392 -9.95 -15.89 40.93
N ASN A 393 -10.17 -14.57 40.93
CA ASN A 393 -11.46 -13.99 41.34
C ASN A 393 -12.19 -13.20 40.26
N ALA A 394 -11.52 -12.60 39.28
CA ALA A 394 -12.13 -11.63 38.37
C ALA A 394 -13.28 -12.21 37.53
N ALA A 395 -13.24 -13.51 37.22
CA ALA A 395 -14.30 -14.19 36.47
C ALA A 395 -15.66 -14.18 37.20
N SER A 396 -15.67 -14.25 38.54
CA SER A 396 -16.92 -14.15 39.33
C SER A 396 -17.56 -12.75 39.25
N HIS A 397 -16.74 -11.75 38.92
CA HIS A 397 -17.16 -10.37 38.67
C HIS A 397 -17.41 -10.08 37.18
N GLY A 398 -17.29 -11.08 36.30
CA GLY A 398 -17.54 -10.96 34.87
C GLY A 398 -16.40 -10.33 34.07
N PHE A 399 -15.16 -10.44 34.57
CA PHE A 399 -13.96 -9.97 33.88
C PHE A 399 -13.02 -11.12 33.55
N TYR A 400 -12.41 -11.04 32.38
CA TYR A 400 -11.49 -12.04 31.85
C TYR A 400 -10.21 -11.35 31.38
N ASN A 401 -9.08 -12.01 31.59
CA ASN A 401 -7.78 -11.49 31.18
C ASN A 401 -7.55 -11.72 29.68
N LEU A 402 -6.97 -10.73 29.01
CA LEU A 402 -6.35 -10.92 27.71
C LEU A 402 -5.00 -11.64 27.92
N PRO A 403 -4.80 -12.88 27.43
CA PRO A 403 -3.63 -13.68 27.81
C PRO A 403 -2.27 -13.07 27.46
N SER A 404 -2.21 -12.20 26.45
CA SER A 404 -0.99 -11.48 26.06
C SER A 404 -0.61 -10.36 27.03
N GLU A 405 -1.58 -9.77 27.73
CA GLU A 405 -1.39 -8.58 28.57
C GLU A 405 -1.89 -8.84 29.99
N SER A 406 -0.98 -9.05 30.95
CA SER A 406 -1.38 -9.42 32.32
C SER A 406 -2.15 -8.33 33.07
N TRP A 407 -1.98 -7.08 32.67
CA TRP A 407 -2.65 -5.93 33.26
C TRP A 407 -4.06 -5.69 32.67
N HIS A 408 -4.39 -6.27 31.53
CA HIS A 408 -5.62 -5.98 30.79
C HIS A 408 -6.76 -6.94 31.14
N TRP A 409 -7.89 -6.40 31.56
CA TRP A 409 -9.08 -7.16 31.95
C TRP A 409 -10.34 -6.54 31.35
N SER A 410 -11.13 -7.35 30.64
CA SER A 410 -12.34 -6.90 29.96
C SER A 410 -13.49 -7.88 30.16
N THR A 411 -14.71 -7.46 29.84
CA THR A 411 -15.88 -8.35 29.91
C THR A 411 -15.87 -9.47 28.87
N SER A 412 -14.92 -9.44 27.91
CA SER A 412 -14.80 -10.43 26.85
C SER A 412 -13.47 -11.20 26.86
N GLY A 413 -12.47 -10.73 27.62
CA GLY A 413 -11.10 -11.28 27.61
C GLY A 413 -10.34 -11.01 26.32
N ARG A 414 -10.82 -10.06 25.52
CA ARG A 414 -10.24 -9.62 24.26
C ARG A 414 -9.95 -8.12 24.31
#